data_AF-A0AAV3TXF2-F1
#
_entry.id   AF-A0AAV3TXF2-F1
#
_cell.length_a   1.000
_cell.length_b   1.000
_cell.length_c   1.000
_cell.angle_alpha   90.00
_cell.angle_beta   90.00
_cell.angle_gamma   90.00
#
_symmetry.space_group_name_H-M   'P 1'
#
loop_
_entity.id
_entity.type
_entity.pdbx_description
1 polymer ?
#
loop_
_entity_poly.entity_id
_entity_poly.type
_entity_poly.pdbx_seq_one_letter_code
_entity_poly.pdbx_strand_id
1 'polypeptide(L)'
;MIEDWSELLSIFTENDVSLPDIELLHLSGREAIAGYERFGNFAGYISSEIPYYWPVTNQCEVSILFTDNPSVQFVAGEAEPFHLCFGGIKSLTGKKLPELGAFVFVFVFADSLVIDYRMGPEWTQAALEGLFEILLAITAKFQNYPIEHKINIKDNDGSIFKSHWDAYHNA
;
A
#
# COMPACT_ATOMS: atom_id res chain seq x y z
N MET A 1 -10.79 -20.04 -1.54
CA MET A 1 -10.05 -19.83 -2.81
C MET A 1 -10.93 -19.03 -3.74
N ILE A 2 -10.40 -17.98 -4.35
CA ILE A 2 -11.13 -17.15 -5.32
C ILE A 2 -11.33 -17.97 -6.59
N GLU A 3 -12.59 -18.23 -6.95
CA GLU A 3 -12.94 -19.05 -8.12
C GLU A 3 -12.96 -18.26 -9.43
N ASP A 4 -13.27 -16.96 -9.36
CA ASP A 4 -13.27 -16.04 -10.50
C ASP A 4 -12.50 -14.76 -10.16
N TRP A 5 -11.51 -14.42 -10.98
CA TRP A 5 -10.67 -13.23 -10.82
C TRP A 5 -11.06 -12.11 -11.81
N SER A 6 -12.03 -12.35 -12.69
CA SER A 6 -12.31 -11.45 -13.82
C SER A 6 -12.72 -10.04 -13.38
N GLU A 7 -13.61 -9.94 -12.38
CA GLU A 7 -14.03 -8.66 -11.83
C GLU A 7 -12.85 -7.93 -11.16
N LEU A 8 -12.11 -8.62 -10.29
CA LEU A 8 -10.92 -8.03 -9.65
C LEU A 8 -9.86 -7.63 -10.68
N LEU A 9 -9.64 -8.41 -11.74
CA LEU A 9 -8.71 -8.02 -12.80
C LEU A 9 -9.18 -6.76 -13.52
N SER A 10 -10.48 -6.60 -13.73
CA SER A 10 -11.02 -5.43 -14.44
C SER A 10 -10.74 -4.12 -13.71
N ILE A 11 -10.77 -4.12 -12.37
CA ILE A 11 -10.52 -2.91 -11.55
C ILE A 11 -9.02 -2.55 -11.48
N PHE A 12 -8.12 -3.48 -11.80
CA PHE A 12 -6.67 -3.21 -11.85
C PHE A 12 -6.12 -3.01 -13.27
N THR A 13 -6.77 -3.56 -14.29
CA THR A 13 -6.22 -3.54 -15.67
C THR A 13 -6.80 -2.45 -16.55
N GLU A 14 -8.06 -2.07 -16.35
CA GLU A 14 -8.75 -1.10 -17.19
C GLU A 14 -8.51 0.32 -16.70
N ASN A 15 -7.47 0.95 -17.25
CA ASN A 15 -7.06 2.29 -16.88
C ASN A 15 -8.17 3.33 -17.16
N ASP A 16 -8.83 3.77 -16.10
CA ASP A 16 -9.82 4.83 -16.09
C ASP A 16 -9.24 6.23 -15.76
N VAL A 17 -7.90 6.34 -15.77
CA VAL A 17 -7.10 7.54 -15.44
C VAL A 17 -7.05 7.87 -13.94
N SER A 18 -7.82 7.19 -13.10
CA SER A 18 -7.73 7.36 -11.65
C SER A 18 -6.47 6.67 -11.08
N LEU A 19 -6.15 7.02 -9.84
CA LEU A 19 -5.14 6.34 -9.01
C LEU A 19 -5.88 5.78 -7.81
N PRO A 20 -6.37 4.53 -7.90
CA PRO A 20 -7.11 3.93 -6.81
C PRO A 20 -6.24 3.66 -5.59
N ASP A 21 -6.88 3.74 -4.42
CA ASP A 21 -6.23 3.59 -3.12
C ASP A 21 -6.73 2.34 -2.41
N ILE A 22 -5.81 1.54 -1.88
CA ILE A 22 -6.08 0.49 -0.90
C ILE A 22 -5.67 1.03 0.47
N GLU A 23 -6.66 1.29 1.32
CA GLU A 23 -6.46 1.89 2.65
C GLU A 23 -6.60 0.83 3.74
N LEU A 24 -5.57 0.68 4.58
CA LEU A 24 -5.64 -0.01 5.87
C LEU A 24 -5.89 1.03 6.96
N LEU A 25 -7.04 0.96 7.63
CA LEU A 25 -7.48 1.97 8.61
C LEU A 25 -7.31 1.49 10.05
N HIS A 26 -7.49 2.38 11.02
CA HIS A 26 -7.42 2.12 12.47
C HIS A 26 -6.13 1.46 12.99
N LEU A 27 -5.01 1.67 12.28
CA LEU A 27 -3.68 1.26 12.70
C LEU A 27 -3.13 2.14 13.83
N SER A 28 -2.64 1.52 14.89
CA SER A 28 -1.78 2.20 15.86
C SER A 28 -0.48 2.68 15.20
N GLY A 29 0.18 3.69 15.77
CA GLY A 29 1.47 4.15 15.27
C GLY A 29 2.54 3.05 15.16
N ARG A 30 2.50 2.04 16.04
CA ARG A 30 3.39 0.86 15.94
C ARG A 30 3.07 -0.02 14.73
N GLU A 31 1.79 -0.19 14.43
CA GLU A 31 1.33 -0.97 13.28
C GLU A 31 1.64 -0.25 11.97
N ALA A 32 1.47 1.07 11.92
CA ALA A 32 1.87 1.88 10.76
C ALA A 32 3.38 1.78 10.49
N ILE A 33 4.22 1.93 11.53
CA ILE A 33 5.68 1.79 11.40
C ILE A 33 6.07 0.41 10.89
N ALA A 34 5.49 -0.63 11.49
CA ALA A 34 5.74 -2.01 11.09
C ALA A 34 5.19 -2.29 9.68
N GLY A 35 4.10 -1.65 9.28
CA GLY A 35 3.47 -1.80 7.98
C GLY A 35 4.36 -1.25 6.87
N TYR A 36 4.87 -0.03 7.05
CA TYR A 36 5.87 0.57 6.15
C TYR A 36 7.11 -0.33 6.04
N GLU A 37 7.69 -0.72 7.18
CA GLU A 37 8.91 -1.54 7.22
C GLU A 37 8.71 -2.87 6.48
N ARG A 38 7.57 -3.53 6.69
CA ARG A 38 7.24 -4.79 6.02
C ARG A 38 7.02 -4.62 4.54
N PHE A 39 6.31 -3.56 4.12
CA PHE A 39 6.15 -3.27 2.70
C PHE A 39 7.50 -3.05 2.02
N GLY A 40 8.39 -2.27 2.66
CA GLY A 40 9.75 -2.04 2.18
C GLY A 40 10.58 -3.32 1.99
N ASN A 41 10.36 -4.35 2.83
CA ASN A 41 11.03 -5.65 2.68
C ASN A 41 10.60 -6.43 1.42
N PHE A 42 9.46 -6.10 0.83
CA PHE A 42 9.01 -6.68 -0.45
C PHE A 42 9.51 -5.89 -1.66
N ALA A 43 9.95 -4.65 -1.47
CA ALA A 43 10.48 -3.78 -2.52
C ALA A 43 11.96 -4.07 -2.80
N GLY A 44 12.39 -3.77 -4.03
CA GLY A 44 13.81 -3.84 -4.41
C GLY A 44 14.52 -2.49 -4.34
N TYR A 45 13.78 -1.39 -4.53
CA TYR A 45 14.28 -0.01 -4.55
C TYR A 45 13.13 0.99 -4.36
N ILE A 46 13.46 2.23 -4.01
CA ILE A 46 12.55 3.38 -4.13
C ILE A 46 12.61 3.87 -5.59
N SER A 47 11.47 3.95 -6.26
CA SER A 47 11.36 4.44 -7.64
C SER A 47 11.05 5.93 -7.74
N SER A 48 10.68 6.60 -6.64
CA SER A 48 10.55 8.06 -6.59
C SER A 48 11.85 8.74 -6.97
N GLU A 49 11.80 9.72 -7.88
CA GLU A 49 13.00 10.44 -8.36
C GLU A 49 13.68 11.25 -7.25
N ILE A 50 12.88 11.86 -6.37
CA ILE A 50 13.35 12.67 -5.25
C ILE A 50 12.56 12.24 -4.01
N PRO A 51 12.95 11.14 -3.35
CA PRO A 51 12.26 10.68 -2.15
C PRO A 51 12.67 11.56 -0.98
N TYR A 52 11.71 12.24 -0.37
CA TYR A 52 11.93 13.07 0.82
C TYR A 52 10.73 13.04 1.75
N TYR A 53 10.96 13.39 3.01
CA TYR A 53 9.92 13.80 3.95
C TYR A 53 10.23 15.20 4.48
N TRP A 54 9.22 15.84 5.07
CA TRP A 54 9.33 17.19 5.61
C TRP A 54 9.26 17.15 7.14
N PRO A 55 10.36 17.34 7.90
CA PRO A 55 10.32 17.43 9.35
C PRO A 55 9.63 18.72 9.80
N VAL A 56 8.80 18.61 10.82
CA VAL A 56 8.06 19.74 11.40
C VAL A 56 9.01 20.77 12.03
N THR A 57 10.13 20.32 12.60
CA THR A 57 11.06 21.18 13.38
C THR A 57 11.95 22.06 12.53
N ASN A 58 12.49 21.53 11.43
CA ASN A 58 13.49 22.21 10.60
C ASN A 58 12.92 22.74 9.28
N GLN A 59 11.69 22.35 8.92
CA GLN A 59 10.97 22.85 7.74
C GLN A 59 11.82 22.79 6.46
N CYS A 60 12.50 21.66 6.25
CA CYS A 60 13.35 21.43 5.10
C CYS A 60 13.23 20.00 4.59
N GLU A 61 13.44 19.78 3.30
CA GLU A 61 13.42 18.45 2.73
C GLU A 61 14.53 17.58 3.34
N VAL A 62 14.16 16.40 3.83
CA VAL A 62 15.10 15.36 4.25
C VAL A 62 14.95 14.19 3.31
N SER A 63 16.01 13.89 2.57
CA SER A 63 16.02 12.76 1.63
C SER A 63 15.79 11.44 2.36
N ILE A 64 14.99 10.57 1.76
CA ILE A 64 14.70 9.22 2.25
C ILE A 64 15.57 8.22 1.49
N LEU A 65 16.41 7.49 2.22
CA LEU A 65 17.13 6.34 1.68
C LEU A 65 16.25 5.09 1.76
N PHE A 66 16.57 4.07 0.95
CA PHE A 66 15.82 2.81 0.93
C PHE A 66 15.77 2.10 2.30
N THR A 67 16.79 2.29 3.13
CA THR A 67 16.86 1.72 4.49
C THR A 67 16.16 2.56 5.55
N ASP A 68 15.69 3.76 5.20
CA ASP A 68 15.09 4.68 6.15
C ASP A 68 13.62 4.35 6.39
N ASN A 69 13.17 4.63 7.61
CA ASN A 69 11.77 4.50 7.98
C ASN A 69 11.22 5.85 8.51
N PRO A 70 10.88 6.80 7.61
CA PRO A 70 10.35 8.11 7.97
C PRO A 70 9.01 8.05 8.72
N SER A 71 8.32 6.89 8.69
CA SER A 71 7.09 6.70 9.48
C SER A 71 7.35 6.82 10.99
N VAL A 72 8.57 6.58 11.48
CA VAL A 72 8.93 6.74 12.90
C VAL A 72 8.86 8.21 13.31
N GLN A 73 9.51 9.10 12.54
CA GLN A 73 9.50 10.55 12.76
C GLN A 73 8.09 11.09 12.60
N PHE A 74 7.40 10.59 11.59
CA PHE A 74 6.02 10.95 11.33
C PHE A 74 5.11 10.59 12.53
N VAL A 75 5.15 9.35 13.04
CA VAL A 75 4.33 8.90 14.18
C VAL A 75 4.67 9.65 15.47
N ALA A 76 5.92 10.09 15.63
CA ALA A 76 6.34 10.95 16.73
C ALA A 76 5.80 12.40 16.63
N GLY A 77 5.14 12.76 15.53
CA GLY A 77 4.70 14.14 15.25
C GLY A 77 5.83 15.06 14.81
N GLU A 78 6.96 14.49 14.38
CA GLU A 78 8.17 15.21 13.99
C GLU A 78 8.30 15.38 12.47
N ALA A 79 7.42 14.77 11.69
CA ALA A 79 7.38 14.88 10.22
C ALA A 79 5.94 15.00 9.69
N GLU A 80 5.80 15.67 8.54
CA GLU A 80 4.60 15.72 7.72
C GLU A 80 4.41 14.42 6.92
N PRO A 81 3.17 14.12 6.46
CA PRO A 81 2.92 12.91 5.70
C PRO A 81 3.72 12.89 4.40
N PHE A 82 4.11 11.71 3.95
CA PHE A 82 5.01 11.53 2.81
C PHE A 82 4.50 10.47 1.83
N HIS A 83 5.02 10.53 0.61
CA HIS A 83 4.72 9.61 -0.47
C HIS A 83 5.98 8.98 -1.02
N LEU A 84 5.96 7.67 -1.24
CA LEU A 84 7.05 6.96 -1.91
C LEU A 84 6.52 5.94 -2.91
N CYS A 85 7.13 5.93 -4.08
CA CYS A 85 6.94 4.85 -5.03
C CYS A 85 8.04 3.80 -4.81
N PHE A 86 7.64 2.54 -4.82
CA PHE A 86 8.55 1.41 -4.72
C PHE A 86 8.55 0.61 -6.00
N GLY A 87 9.73 0.16 -6.39
CA GLY A 87 9.92 -0.69 -7.56
C GLY A 87 10.57 -2.02 -7.21
N GLY A 88 10.52 -2.95 -8.17
CA GLY A 88 11.06 -4.30 -7.99
C GLY A 88 10.31 -5.14 -6.95
N ILE A 89 9.04 -4.85 -6.71
CA ILE A 89 8.22 -5.48 -5.67
C ILE A 89 7.98 -6.96 -6.00
N LYS A 90 8.23 -7.83 -5.01
CA LYS A 90 8.00 -9.27 -5.11
C LYS A 90 7.31 -9.79 -3.86
N SER A 91 6.30 -10.64 -4.06
CA SER A 91 5.63 -11.33 -2.96
C SER A 91 6.52 -12.43 -2.34
N LEU A 92 6.05 -13.02 -1.23
CA LEU A 92 6.74 -14.13 -0.56
C LEU A 92 6.98 -15.34 -1.47
N THR A 93 6.06 -15.59 -2.41
CA THR A 93 6.21 -16.67 -3.40
C THR A 93 6.92 -16.23 -4.69
N GLY A 94 7.46 -15.00 -4.72
CA GLY A 94 8.24 -14.47 -5.84
C GLY A 94 7.41 -13.89 -6.98
N LYS A 95 6.10 -13.70 -6.80
CA LYS A 95 5.23 -13.06 -7.81
C LYS A 95 5.59 -11.59 -7.89
N LYS A 96 5.78 -11.09 -9.11
CA LYS A 96 6.15 -9.69 -9.34
C LYS A 96 4.90 -8.83 -9.37
N LEU A 97 4.97 -7.68 -8.71
CA LEU A 97 3.94 -6.67 -8.81
C LEU A 97 4.42 -5.54 -9.73
N PRO A 98 3.49 -4.82 -10.37
CA PRO A 98 3.75 -3.50 -10.92
C PRO A 98 4.37 -2.56 -9.90
N GLU A 99 4.94 -1.45 -10.38
CA GLU A 99 5.37 -0.39 -9.46
C GLU A 99 4.14 0.17 -8.73
N LEU A 100 4.17 0.11 -7.41
CA LEU A 100 3.12 0.62 -6.53
C LEU A 100 3.60 1.94 -5.93
N GLY A 101 2.77 2.97 -5.98
CA GLY A 101 2.99 4.14 -5.15
C GLY A 101 2.49 3.81 -3.74
N ALA A 102 3.40 3.46 -2.84
CA ALA A 102 3.02 3.24 -1.46
C ALA A 102 3.00 4.58 -0.71
N PHE A 103 1.81 5.12 -0.50
CA PHE A 103 1.59 6.28 0.35
C PHE A 103 1.42 5.86 1.82
N VAL A 104 2.44 6.02 2.66
CA VAL A 104 2.21 5.90 4.11
C VAL A 104 1.81 7.25 4.69
N PHE A 105 0.52 7.58 4.62
CA PHE A 105 -0.10 8.69 5.35
C PHE A 105 -0.53 8.22 6.73
N VAL A 106 -0.16 8.90 7.81
CA VAL A 106 -0.60 8.53 9.16
C VAL A 106 -1.10 9.77 9.90
N PHE A 107 -2.29 10.30 9.73
CA PHE A 107 -2.62 11.49 10.55
C PHE A 107 -2.59 11.15 12.05
N VAL A 108 -2.04 12.01 12.93
CA VAL A 108 -2.28 11.96 14.39
C VAL A 108 -3.71 12.44 14.65
N PHE A 109 -4.64 11.75 13.99
CA PHE A 109 -6.09 11.75 14.07
C PHE A 109 -6.72 10.62 13.20
N ALA A 110 -5.95 9.88 12.39
CA ALA A 110 -6.41 8.73 11.63
C ALA A 110 -5.24 7.82 11.16
N ASP A 111 -4.64 7.08 12.08
CA ASP A 111 -4.43 5.63 12.05
C ASP A 111 -4.51 4.87 10.70
N SER A 112 -3.84 5.27 9.62
CA SER A 112 -3.94 4.54 8.33
C SER A 112 -2.61 4.24 7.62
N LEU A 113 -2.67 3.35 6.63
CA LEU A 113 -1.61 3.07 5.66
C LEU A 113 -2.29 2.92 4.29
N VAL A 114 -1.79 3.62 3.28
CA VAL A 114 -2.42 3.66 1.95
C VAL A 114 -1.47 3.10 0.90
N ILE A 115 -2.01 2.35 -0.05
CA ILE A 115 -1.26 1.84 -1.19
C ILE A 115 -2.01 2.31 -2.43
N ASP A 116 -1.45 3.28 -3.13
CA ASP A 116 -1.92 3.63 -4.46
C ASP A 116 -1.40 2.60 -5.47
N TYR A 117 -2.14 2.47 -6.55
CA TYR A 117 -1.62 1.79 -7.72
C TYR A 117 -2.03 2.47 -9.00
N ARG A 118 -1.19 2.28 -10.03
CA ARG A 118 -1.55 2.60 -11.40
C ARG A 118 -2.23 1.39 -12.04
N MET A 119 -3.38 1.61 -12.65
CA MET A 119 -4.03 0.59 -13.47
C MET A 119 -3.29 0.37 -14.78
N GLY A 120 -3.30 -0.87 -15.25
CA GLY A 120 -2.70 -1.21 -16.52
C GLY A 120 -2.59 -2.72 -16.79
N PRO A 121 -2.24 -3.10 -18.03
CA PRO A 121 -2.16 -4.50 -18.46
C PRO A 121 -1.07 -5.31 -17.73
N GLU A 122 -0.18 -4.66 -16.99
CA GLU A 122 0.81 -5.29 -16.11
C GLU A 122 0.19 -6.02 -14.91
N TRP A 123 -1.04 -5.67 -14.53
CA TRP A 123 -1.80 -6.38 -13.51
C TRP A 123 -2.31 -7.71 -14.05
N THR A 124 -1.64 -8.78 -13.65
CA THR A 124 -2.06 -10.16 -13.93
C THR A 124 -2.64 -10.80 -12.68
N GLN A 125 -3.31 -11.95 -12.81
CA GLN A 125 -3.77 -12.71 -11.65
C GLN A 125 -2.63 -13.00 -10.66
N ALA A 126 -1.44 -13.36 -11.19
CA ALA A 126 -0.27 -13.58 -10.35
C ALA A 126 0.18 -12.30 -9.60
N ALA A 127 0.07 -11.11 -10.23
CA ALA A 127 0.36 -9.86 -9.54
C ALA A 127 -0.64 -9.58 -8.40
N LEU A 128 -1.93 -9.84 -8.62
CA LEU A 128 -2.97 -9.67 -7.60
C LEU A 128 -2.84 -10.68 -6.45
N GLU A 129 -2.56 -11.95 -6.75
CA GLU A 129 -2.21 -12.93 -5.72
C GLU A 129 -0.99 -12.48 -4.92
N GLY A 130 0.03 -11.92 -5.60
CA GLY A 130 1.21 -11.36 -4.96
C GLY A 130 0.88 -10.16 -4.05
N LEU A 131 -0.03 -9.29 -4.46
CA LEU A 131 -0.54 -8.17 -3.66
C LEU A 131 -1.25 -8.68 -2.40
N PHE A 132 -2.11 -9.69 -2.51
CA PHE A 132 -2.76 -10.28 -1.35
C PHE A 132 -1.77 -10.97 -0.41
N GLU A 133 -0.73 -11.64 -0.92
CA GLU A 133 0.35 -12.18 -0.08
C GLU A 133 1.08 -11.08 0.71
N ILE A 134 1.35 -9.95 0.07
CA ILE A 134 2.00 -8.79 0.70
C ILE A 134 1.09 -8.17 1.76
N LEU A 135 -0.17 -7.91 1.43
CA LEU A 135 -1.17 -7.38 2.37
C LEU A 135 -1.33 -8.30 3.59
N LEU A 136 -1.37 -9.61 3.39
CA LEU A 136 -1.45 -10.59 4.48
C LEU A 136 -0.20 -10.52 5.37
N ALA A 137 0.99 -10.46 4.77
CA ALA A 137 2.24 -10.37 5.52
C ALA A 137 2.36 -9.06 6.32
N ILE A 138 1.90 -7.95 5.75
CA ILE A 138 1.88 -6.62 6.40
C ILE A 138 0.93 -6.66 7.59
N THR A 139 -0.29 -7.14 7.38
CA THR A 139 -1.39 -7.08 8.35
C THR A 139 -1.36 -8.20 9.40
N ALA A 140 -0.51 -9.21 9.27
CA ALA A 140 -0.46 -10.40 10.13
C ALA A 140 -0.35 -10.14 11.66
N LYS A 141 0.04 -8.93 12.09
CA LYS A 141 0.11 -8.56 13.53
C LYS A 141 -0.76 -7.36 13.89
N PHE A 142 -1.59 -6.90 12.96
CA PHE A 142 -2.47 -5.77 13.20
C PHE A 142 -3.69 -6.24 13.99
N GLN A 143 -4.15 -5.45 14.96
CA GLN A 143 -5.25 -5.82 15.85
C GLN A 143 -6.62 -5.55 15.24
N ASN A 144 -6.76 -4.42 14.55
CA ASN A 144 -7.99 -4.01 13.87
C ASN A 144 -7.61 -3.16 12.66
N TYR A 145 -7.90 -3.66 11.46
CA TYR A 145 -7.56 -2.97 10.22
C TYR A 145 -8.68 -3.11 9.19
N PRO A 146 -9.71 -2.24 9.23
CA PRO A 146 -10.62 -2.15 8.11
C PRO A 146 -9.82 -1.86 6.84
N ILE A 147 -10.02 -2.69 5.82
CA ILE A 147 -9.46 -2.46 4.50
C ILE A 147 -10.55 -1.86 3.61
N GLU A 148 -10.22 -0.76 2.94
CA GLU A 148 -11.09 -0.07 2.01
C GLU A 148 -10.38 0.08 0.67
N HIS A 149 -11.16 0.02 -0.42
CA HIS A 149 -10.68 0.32 -1.75
C HIS A 149 -11.48 1.52 -2.27
N LYS A 150 -10.76 2.57 -2.70
CA LYS A 150 -11.35 3.87 -3.04
C LYS A 150 -10.88 4.35 -4.40
N ILE A 151 -11.61 5.34 -4.93
CA ILE A 151 -11.25 6.13 -6.12
C ILE A 151 -11.36 5.35 -7.45
N ASN A 152 -11.50 4.03 -7.42
CA ASN A 152 -11.76 3.21 -8.59
C ASN A 152 -13.21 3.35 -9.10
N ILE A 153 -13.41 3.73 -10.38
CA ILE A 153 -14.75 3.94 -10.93
C ILE A 153 -15.53 2.63 -11.04
N LYS A 154 -14.84 1.51 -11.28
CA LYS A 154 -15.43 0.18 -11.41
C LYS A 154 -15.67 -0.50 -10.07
N ASP A 155 -15.11 0.02 -8.99
CA ASP A 155 -15.29 -0.45 -7.61
C ASP A 155 -15.61 0.71 -6.67
N ASN A 156 -16.63 1.48 -7.05
CA ASN A 156 -16.95 2.77 -6.43
C ASN A 156 -17.36 2.65 -4.95
N ASP A 157 -17.79 1.47 -4.50
CA ASP A 157 -18.11 1.14 -3.12
C ASP A 157 -17.05 0.23 -2.43
N GLY A 158 -15.97 -0.11 -3.15
CA GLY A 158 -14.89 -0.97 -2.69
C GLY A 158 -15.26 -2.44 -2.48
N SER A 159 -16.48 -2.86 -2.87
CA SER A 159 -17.01 -4.19 -2.57
C SER A 159 -16.32 -5.29 -3.36
N ILE A 160 -15.88 -5.02 -4.59
CA ILE A 160 -15.20 -6.01 -5.44
C ILE A 160 -13.87 -6.35 -4.81
N PHE A 161 -13.02 -5.36 -4.53
CA PHE A 161 -11.73 -5.61 -3.89
C PHE A 161 -11.90 -6.29 -2.54
N LYS A 162 -12.81 -5.78 -1.70
CA LYS A 162 -13.01 -6.27 -0.34
C LYS A 162 -13.50 -7.73 -0.31
N SER A 163 -14.46 -8.09 -1.14
CA SER A 163 -14.96 -9.46 -1.20
C SER A 163 -13.89 -10.48 -1.62
N HIS A 164 -13.02 -10.10 -2.57
CA HIS A 164 -11.91 -10.95 -2.99
C HIS A 164 -10.81 -11.02 -1.93
N TRP A 165 -10.49 -9.90 -1.29
CA TRP A 165 -9.58 -9.89 -0.14
C TRP A 165 -10.09 -10.79 0.99
N ASP A 166 -11.36 -10.68 1.38
CA ASP A 166 -11.95 -11.50 2.44
C ASP A 166 -11.94 -12.99 2.04
N ALA A 167 -12.22 -13.31 0.78
CA ALA A 167 -12.15 -14.68 0.27
C ALA A 167 -10.72 -15.26 0.25
N TYR A 168 -9.71 -14.42 0.05
CA TYR A 168 -8.30 -14.80 0.10
C TYR A 168 -7.82 -14.95 1.55
N HIS A 169 -8.13 -13.98 2.41
CA HIS A 169 -7.70 -13.93 3.81
C HIS A 169 -8.27 -15.09 4.65
N ASN A 170 -9.47 -15.58 4.30
CA ASN A 170 -10.12 -16.68 5.00
C ASN A 170 -9.87 -18.08 4.37
N ALA A 171 -9.08 -18.17 3.30
CA ALA A 171 -8.75 -19.43 2.62
C ALA A 171 -7.56 -20.15 3.27
#